data_AF-A0A7C2V7N2-F1
#
_entry.id   AF-A0A7C2V7N2-F1
#
_cell.length_a   1.000
_cell.length_b   1.000
_cell.length_c   1.000
_cell.angle_alpha   90.00
_cell.angle_beta   90.00
_cell.angle_gamma   90.00
#
_symmetry.space_group_name_H-M   'P 1'
#
loop_
_entity.id
_entity.type
_entity.pdbx_description
1 polymer ?
#
loop_
_entity_poly.entity_id
_entity_poly.type
_entity_poly.pdbx_seq_one_letter_code
_entity_poly.pdbx_strand_id
1 'polypeptide(L)' 'MKAIKVELPEKLAQELEAFVKEGWFRDEVAAIRYALAQFLNRYRLQLTEHFQREDIAWALKWKEAKK' A
#
# COMPACT_ATOMS: atom_id res chain seq x y z
N MET A 1 -4.97 -15.32 6.87
CA MET A 1 -3.77 -14.47 6.76
C MET A 1 -2.96 -14.94 5.56
N LYS A 2 -2.40 -14.03 4.76
CA LYS A 2 -1.51 -14.35 3.64
C LYS A 2 -0.07 -13.99 4.05
N ALA A 3 0.88 -14.91 3.86
CA ALA A 3 2.29 -14.65 4.10
C ALA A 3 2.95 -14.13 2.82
N ILE A 4 3.76 -13.09 2.94
CA ILE A 4 4.54 -12.50 1.86
C ILE A 4 5.99 -12.44 2.34
N LYS A 5 6.92 -13.00 1.57
CA LYS A 5 8.36 -12.88 1.82
C LYS A 5 8.91 -11.81 0.89
N VAL A 6 9.60 -10.83 1.47
CA VAL A 6 10.27 -9.75 0.75
C VAL A 6 11.68 -9.61 1.26
N GLU A 7 12.61 -9.30 0.36
CA GLU A 7 13.95 -8.90 0.73
C GLU A 7 13.95 -7.38 0.94
N LEU A 8 14.53 -6.94 2.06
CA LEU A 8 14.63 -5.53 2.40
C LEU A 8 16.07 -5.07 2.18
N PRO A 9 16.29 -3.83 1.70
CA PRO A 9 17.62 -3.24 1.71
C PRO A 9 18.19 -3.22 3.14
N GLU A 10 19.48 -3.53 3.27
CA GLU A 10 20.16 -3.65 4.57
C GLU A 10 19.93 -2.43 5.49
N LYS A 11 20.03 -1.22 4.93
CA LYS A 11 19.79 0.03 5.68
C LYS A 11 18.38 0.09 6.26
N LEU A 12 17.38 -0.32 5.49
CA LEU A 12 15.99 -0.28 5.92
C LEU A 12 15.72 -1.34 7.01
N ALA A 13 16.37 -2.50 6.92
CA ALA A 13 16.31 -3.51 7.97
C ALA A 13 16.94 -3.01 9.27
N GLN A 14 18.07 -2.31 9.20
CA GLN A 14 18.72 -1.70 10.37
C GLN A 14 17.86 -0.62 11.03
N GLU A 15 17.23 0.25 10.24
CA GLU A 15 16.29 1.25 10.75
C GLU A 15 15.09 0.58 11.43
N LEU A 16 14.54 -0.47 10.83
CA LEU A 16 13.44 -1.24 11.41
C LEU A 16 13.82 -1.85 12.75
N GLU A 17 15.02 -2.44 12.84
CA GLU A 17 15.53 -3.03 14.07
C GLU A 17 15.72 -1.96 15.17
N ALA A 18 16.19 -0.76 14.82
CA ALA A 18 16.31 0.35 15.76
C ALA A 18 14.96 0.75 16.36
N PHE A 19 13.90 0.80 15.55
CA PHE A 19 12.54 1.11 16.02
C PHE A 19 12.02 0.07 17.01
N VAL A 20 12.35 -1.20 16.83
CA VAL A 20 12.00 -2.26 17.78
C VAL A 20 12.84 -2.16 19.05
N LYS A 21 14.15 -1.92 18.93
CA LYS A 21 15.07 -1.74 20.07
C LYS A 21 14.68 -0.57 20.96
N GLU A 22 14.23 0.52 20.37
CA GLU A 22 13.74 1.70 21.09
C GLU A 22 12.34 1.50 21.70
N GLY A 23 11.67 0.38 21.44
CA GLY A 23 10.39 0.02 22.03
C GLY A 23 9.17 0.66 21.36
N TRP A 24 9.33 1.29 20.18
CA TRP A 24 8.20 1.82 19.40
C TRP A 24 7.28 0.70 18.91
N PHE A 25 7.85 -0.48 18.64
CA PHE A 25 7.11 -1.67 18.23
C PHE A 25 7.58 -2.89 19.00
N ARG A 26 6.67 -3.85 19.18
CA ARG A 26 6.96 -5.13 19.84
C ARG A 26 7.94 -6.00 19.04
N ASP A 27 7.81 -5.99 17.72
CA ASP A 27 8.60 -6.78 16.80
C ASP A 27 8.55 -6.15 15.40
N GLU A 28 9.47 -6.58 14.53
CA GLU A 28 9.60 -6.09 13.14
C GLU A 28 8.33 -6.33 12.32
N VAL A 29 7.63 -7.44 12.57
CA VAL A 29 6.41 -7.81 11.85
C VAL A 29 5.28 -6.83 12.17
N ALA A 30 5.15 -6.42 13.43
CA ALA A 30 4.18 -5.43 13.87
C ALA A 30 4.45 -4.06 13.22
N ALA A 31 5.72 -3.64 13.17
CA ALA A 31 6.15 -2.41 12.51
C ALA A 31 5.85 -2.44 11.00
N ILE A 32 6.19 -3.53 10.30
CA ILE A 32 5.92 -3.69 8.87
C ILE A 32 4.41 -3.67 8.58
N ARG A 33 3.61 -4.40 9.38
CA ARG A 33 2.16 -4.41 9.22
C ARG A 33 1.56 -3.04 9.41
N TYR A 34 2.03 -2.31 10.42
CA TYR A 34 1.60 -0.94 10.67
C TYR A 34 1.96 -0.01 9.50
N ALA A 35 3.22 -0.06 9.03
CA ALA A 35 3.67 0.74 7.90
C ALA A 35 2.86 0.47 6.63
N LEU A 36 2.59 -0.80 6.32
CA LEU A 36 1.79 -1.18 5.16
C LEU A 36 0.35 -0.68 5.27
N ALA A 37 -0.27 -0.80 6.46
CA ALA A 37 -1.62 -0.29 6.67
C ALA A 37 -1.70 1.23 6.51
N GLN A 38 -0.73 1.97 7.05
CA GLN A 38 -0.64 3.43 6.89
C GLN A 38 -0.42 3.83 5.43
N PHE A 39 0.47 3.13 4.73
CA PHE A 39 0.72 3.35 3.30
C PHE A 39 -0.56 3.15 2.49
N LEU A 40 -1.22 2.00 2.63
CA LEU A 40 -2.45 1.71 1.89
C LEU A 40 -3.57 2.71 2.22
N ASN A 41 -3.73 3.09 3.48
CA ASN A 41 -4.74 4.06 3.88
C ASN A 41 -4.49 5.44 3.27
N ARG A 42 -3.22 5.89 3.23
CA ARG A 42 -2.82 7.16 2.62
C ARG A 42 -3.19 7.25 1.14
N TYR A 43 -2.96 6.17 0.39
CA TYR A 43 -3.21 6.14 -1.07
C TYR A 43 -4.62 5.68 -1.45
N ARG A 44 -5.45 5.24 -0.49
CA ARG A 44 -6.77 4.67 -0.76
C ARG A 44 -7.68 5.58 -1.58
N LEU A 45 -7.70 6.87 -1.25
CA LEU A 45 -8.54 7.85 -1.96
C LEU A 45 -8.05 8.06 -3.39
N GLN A 46 -6.75 8.22 -3.60
CA GLN A 46 -6.16 8.39 -4.93
C GLN A 46 -6.39 7.15 -5.81
N LEU A 47 -6.26 5.96 -5.22
CA LEU A 47 -6.53 4.70 -5.92
C LEU A 47 -8.01 4.58 -6.31
N THR A 48 -8.91 4.99 -5.42
CA THR A 48 -10.36 5.00 -5.69
C THR A 48 -10.70 5.98 -6.80
N GLU A 49 -10.13 7.18 -6.77
CA GLU A 49 -10.30 8.18 -7.82
C GLU A 49 -9.80 7.67 -9.17
N HIS A 50 -8.63 7.01 -9.19
CA HIS A 50 -8.08 6.42 -10.42
C HIS A 50 -9.07 5.43 -11.04
N PHE A 51 -9.57 4.47 -10.27
CA PHE A 51 -10.53 3.48 -10.77
C PHE A 51 -11.84 4.12 -11.24
N GLN A 52 -12.37 5.12 -10.53
CA GLN A 52 -13.57 5.83 -10.97
C GLN A 52 -13.37 6.52 -12.33
N ARG A 53 -12.20 7.13 -12.55
CA ARG A 53 -11.89 7.77 -13.83
C ARG A 53 -11.77 6.74 -14.96
N GLU A 54 -11.17 5.59 -14.69
CA GLU A 54 -11.09 4.49 -15.65
C GLU A 54 -12.48 3.96 -16.02
N ASP A 55 -13.37 3.78 -15.03
CA ASP A 55 -14.76 3.35 -15.25
C ASP A 55 -15.55 4.35 -16.10
N ILE A 56 -15.41 5.65 -15.82
CA ILE A 56 -16.04 6.72 -16.61
C ILE A 56 -15.50 6.71 -18.05
N ALA A 57 -14.18 6.62 -18.22
CA ALA A 57 -13.56 6.61 -19.53
C ALA A 57 -14.00 5.39 -20.36
N TRP A 58 -14.13 4.23 -19.71
CA TRP A 58 -14.68 3.03 -20.31
C TRP A 58 -16.14 3.26 -20.76
N ALA A 59 -16.99 3.80 -19.88
CA ALA A 59 -18.40 4.04 -20.19
C ALA A 59 -18.59 5.02 -21.36
N LEU A 60 -17.75 6.06 -21.43
CA LEU A 60 -17.76 7.02 -22.55
C LEU A 60 -17.39 6.35 -23.88
N LYS A 61 -16.31 5.54 -23.90
CA LYS A 61 -15.92 4.76 -25.10
C LYS A 61 -17.04 3.83 -25.56
N TRP A 62 -17.72 3.17 -24.62
CA TRP A 62 -18.85 2.30 -24.95
C TRP A 62 -20.06 3.05 -25.52
N LYS A 63 -20.34 4.24 -25.00
CA LYS A 63 -21.40 5.11 -25.52
C LYS A 63 -21.10 5.57 -26.95
N GLU A 64 -19.85 5.93 -27.22
CA GLU A 64 -19.40 6.32 -28.57
C GLU A 64 -19.46 5.15 -29.55
N ALA A 65 -19.04 3.95 -29.15
CA ALA A 65 -19.08 2.76 -30.00
C ALA A 65 -20.50 2.25 -30.33
N LYS A 66 -21.52 2.67 -29.57
CA LYS A 66 -22.93 2.33 -29.81
C LYS A 66 -23.67 3.34 -30.69
N LYS A 67 -23.05 4.45 -31.04
CA LYS A 67 -23.65 5.54 -31.82
C LYS A 67 -23.26 5.42 -33.29
#